data_AF-A0A1F4UIV2-F1
#
_entry.id   AF-A0A1F4UIV2-F1
#
_cell.length_a   1.000
_cell.length_b   1.000
_cell.length_c   1.000
_cell.angle_alpha   90.00
_cell.angle_beta   90.00
_cell.angle_gamma   90.00
#
_symmetry.space_group_name_H-M   'P 1'
#
loop_
_entity.id
_entity.type
_entity.pdbx_description
1 polymer ?
#
loop_
_entity_poly.entity_id
_entity_poly.type
_entity_poly.pdbx_seq_one_letter_code
_entity_poly.pdbx_strand_id
1 'polypeptide(L)'
;MAKILGLEWPSWSKRHYRRLIQKKLTPLTDIYSKAVVGDFSQNLSIPEEEDEFTEIYVGTQLMLEIIREKLARIDDLSANLENKIEEKTVELERLNKSLVGRELKMVGLKKELAKQKGAKDGKS
;
A
#
# COMPACT_ATOMS: atom_id res chain seq x y z
N MET A 1 5.79 28.26 31.83
CA MET A 1 5.82 29.08 33.06
C MET A 1 4.39 29.42 33.45
N ALA A 2 3.89 28.89 34.56
CA ALA A 2 2.65 29.37 35.19
C ALA A 2 2.94 29.58 36.68
N LYS A 3 2.88 30.84 37.13
CA LYS A 3 3.16 31.29 38.50
C LYS A 3 1.83 31.53 39.19
N ILE A 4 1.50 30.73 40.19
CA ILE A 4 0.49 31.07 41.19
C ILE A 4 1.21 31.05 42.55
N LEU A 5 1.25 32.21 43.21
CA LEU A 5 1.59 32.41 44.63
C LEU A 5 3.02 32.07 45.12
N GLY A 6 4.06 32.29 44.31
CA GLY A 6 5.43 32.45 44.83
C GLY A 6 6.05 31.24 45.58
N LEU A 7 5.38 30.08 45.58
CA LEU A 7 5.88 28.85 46.16
C LEU A 7 6.49 27.99 45.05
N GLU A 8 7.78 27.71 45.16
CA GLU A 8 8.42 26.69 44.32
C GLU A 8 7.70 25.36 44.54
N TRP A 9 7.24 24.74 43.45
CA TRP A 9 6.65 23.40 43.50
C TRP A 9 7.61 22.46 44.25
N PRO A 10 7.18 21.84 45.36
CA PRO A 10 8.07 21.00 46.17
C PRO A 10 8.69 19.90 45.32
N SER A 11 9.95 19.52 45.54
CA SER A 11 10.66 18.52 44.72
C SER A 11 9.91 17.18 44.59
N TRP A 12 9.10 16.82 45.60
CA TRP A 12 8.23 15.65 45.55
C TRP A 12 7.17 15.76 44.44
N SER A 13 6.54 16.92 44.22
CA SER A 13 5.51 17.12 43.20
C SER A 13 6.02 16.89 41.76
N LYS A 14 7.22 17.39 41.44
CA LYS A 14 7.87 17.16 40.13
C LYS A 14 8.16 15.68 39.92
N ARG A 15 8.61 14.98 40.97
CA ARG A 15 8.87 13.54 40.92
C ARG A 15 7.59 12.73 40.72
N HIS A 16 6.49 13.13 41.36
CA HIS A 16 5.19 12.49 41.18
C HIS A 16 4.63 12.70 39.77
N TYR A 17 4.65 13.93 39.26
CA TYR A 17 4.19 14.24 37.90
C TYR A 17 5.01 13.50 36.84
N ARG A 18 6.33 13.41 36.99
CA ARG A 18 7.18 12.61 36.08
C ARG A 18 6.80 11.14 36.08
N ARG A 19 6.51 10.55 37.25
CA ARG A 19 6.05 9.16 37.34
C ARG A 19 4.68 8.97 36.69
N LEU A 20 3.77 9.94 36.86
CA LEU A 20 2.46 9.93 36.20
C LEU A 20 2.61 9.92 34.68
N ILE A 21 3.42 10.84 34.13
CA ILE A 21 3.73 10.88 32.69
C ILE A 21 4.32 9.55 32.23
N GLN A 22 5.33 9.03 32.91
CA GLN A 22 5.94 7.75 32.55
C GLN A 22 4.93 6.60 32.54
N LYS A 23 4.05 6.55 33.54
CA LYS A 23 2.98 5.55 33.60
C LYS A 23 2.02 5.69 32.42
N LYS A 24 1.64 6.92 32.05
CA LYS A 24 0.69 7.20 30.96
C LYS A 24 1.31 7.03 29.56
N LEU A 25 2.61 7.24 29.39
CA LEU A 25 3.28 7.12 28.07
C LEU A 25 3.90 5.74 27.80
N THR A 26 4.15 4.93 28.83
CA THR A 26 4.70 3.57 28.66
C THR A 26 3.89 2.73 27.66
N PRO A 27 2.54 2.68 27.71
CA PRO A 27 1.76 1.90 26.74
C PRO A 27 1.92 2.37 25.30
N LEU A 28 2.03 3.69 25.07
CA LEU A 28 2.26 4.24 23.73
C LEU A 28 3.62 3.85 23.16
N THR A 29 4.63 3.64 24.03
CA THR A 29 5.98 3.26 23.59
C THR A 29 5.99 1.89 22.91
N ASP A 30 5.23 0.92 23.43
CA ASP A 30 5.11 -0.41 22.81
C ASP A 30 4.42 -0.31 21.44
N ILE A 31 3.31 0.43 21.39
CA ILE A 31 2.55 0.68 20.15
C ILE A 31 3.44 1.28 19.07
N TYR A 32 4.20 2.33 19.39
CA TYR A 32 5.08 2.96 18.41
C TYR A 32 6.26 2.08 18.01
N SER A 33 6.80 1.28 18.93
CA SER A 33 7.89 0.35 18.61
C SER A 33 7.46 -0.68 17.57
N LYS A 34 6.22 -1.19 17.66
CA LYS A 34 5.65 -2.08 16.65
C LYS A 34 5.30 -1.38 15.35
N ALA A 35 4.73 -0.19 15.44
CA ALA A 35 4.42 0.63 14.26
C ALA A 35 5.67 0.93 13.42
N VAL A 36 6.83 1.16 14.06
CA VAL A 36 8.12 1.40 13.36
C VAL A 36 8.57 0.20 12.53
N VAL A 37 8.25 -1.03 12.94
CA VAL A 37 8.54 -2.25 12.16
C VAL A 37 7.40 -2.63 11.20
N GLY A 38 6.42 -1.76 11.03
CA GLY A 38 5.27 -1.96 10.14
C GLY A 38 4.15 -2.81 10.74
N ASP A 39 4.24 -3.19 12.02
CA ASP A 39 3.15 -3.88 12.72
C ASP A 39 2.20 -2.84 13.34
N PHE A 40 1.12 -2.58 12.61
CA PHE A 40 0.05 -1.69 13.07
C PHE A 40 -1.11 -2.45 13.72
N SER A 41 -1.01 -3.76 13.97
CA SER A 41 -2.15 -4.61 14.37
C SER A 41 -2.69 -4.36 15.78
N GLN A 42 -1.90 -3.72 16.66
CA GLN A 42 -2.29 -3.52 18.05
C GLN A 42 -3.37 -2.46 18.25
N ASN A 43 -4.38 -2.75 19.04
CA ASN A 43 -5.32 -1.75 19.51
C ASN A 43 -4.86 -1.14 20.83
N LEU A 44 -5.00 0.17 20.94
CA LEU A 44 -4.70 0.91 22.15
C LEU A 44 -5.97 1.02 23.00
N SER A 45 -5.91 0.50 24.23
CA SER A 45 -7.00 0.68 25.19
C SER A 45 -7.02 2.12 25.69
N ILE A 46 -8.09 2.85 25.38
CA ILE A 46 -8.30 4.21 25.88
C ILE A 46 -8.76 4.11 27.35
N PRO A 47 -8.07 4.76 28.30
CA PRO A 47 -8.48 4.79 29.70
C PRO A 47 -9.86 5.43 29.87
N GLU A 48 -10.68 4.93 30.80
CA GLU A 48 -11.99 5.51 31.14
C GLU A 48 -11.88 6.88 31.80
N GLU A 49 -10.81 7.11 32.57
CA GLU A 49 -10.54 8.39 33.19
C GLU A 49 -10.01 9.36 32.13
N GLU A 50 -10.82 10.38 31.82
CA GLU A 50 -10.42 11.44 30.91
C GLU A 50 -9.38 12.37 31.57
N ASP A 51 -8.23 12.49 30.94
CA ASP A 51 -7.18 13.41 31.33
C ASP A 51 -6.46 14.02 30.11
N GLU A 52 -5.41 14.79 30.37
CA GLU A 52 -4.58 15.44 29.35
C GLU A 52 -3.92 14.46 28.36
N PHE A 53 -3.93 13.14 28.62
CA PHE A 53 -3.40 12.11 27.72
C PHE A 53 -4.49 11.40 26.91
N THR A 54 -5.77 11.57 27.21
CA THR A 54 -6.85 10.90 26.47
C THR A 54 -6.80 11.25 24.99
N GLU A 55 -6.54 12.51 24.64
CA GLU A 55 -6.45 12.96 23.25
C GLU A 55 -5.33 12.25 22.47
N ILE A 56 -4.15 12.04 23.08
CA ILE A 56 -3.06 11.33 22.40
C ILE A 56 -3.36 9.83 22.24
N TYR A 57 -4.09 9.23 23.18
CA TYR A 57 -4.54 7.83 23.05
C TYR A 57 -5.53 7.67 21.90
N VAL A 58 -6.56 8.52 21.86
CA VAL A 58 -7.57 8.52 20.80
C VAL A 58 -6.91 8.80 19.45
N GLY A 59 -6.07 9.84 19.35
CA GLY A 59 -5.38 10.19 18.11
C GLY A 59 -4.46 9.07 17.61
N THR A 60 -3.78 8.37 18.52
CA THR A 60 -2.94 7.22 18.16
C THR A 60 -3.78 6.04 17.66
N GLN A 61 -4.90 5.72 18.32
CA GLN A 61 -5.80 4.66 17.87
C GLN A 61 -6.37 4.95 16.48
N LEU A 62 -6.84 6.18 16.22
CA LEU A 62 -7.34 6.59 14.91
C LEU A 62 -6.24 6.51 13.83
N MET A 63 -5.02 6.92 14.16
CA MET A 63 -3.88 6.82 13.25
C MET A 63 -3.61 5.35 12.84
N LEU A 64 -3.64 4.42 13.80
CA LEU A 64 -3.47 2.98 13.51
C LEU A 64 -4.59 2.45 12.61
N GLU A 65 -5.84 2.84 12.88
CA GLU A 65 -6.99 2.43 12.06
C GLU A 65 -6.87 2.91 10.62
N ILE A 66 -6.53 4.19 10.42
CA ILE A 66 -6.34 4.77 9.09
C ILE A 66 -5.20 4.07 8.36
N ILE A 67 -4.07 3.79 9.02
CA ILE A 67 -2.96 3.09 8.39
C ILE A 67 -3.38 1.69 7.94
N ARG A 68 -4.09 0.93 8.78
CA ARG A 68 -4.60 -0.40 8.41
C ARG A 68 -5.53 -0.34 7.19
N GLU A 69 -6.44 0.64 7.17
CA GLU A 69 -7.35 0.83 6.03
C GLU A 69 -6.56 1.12 4.74
N LYS A 70 -5.52 1.96 4.82
CA LYS A 70 -4.67 2.27 3.66
C LYS A 70 -3.87 1.05 3.20
N LEU A 71 -3.34 0.24 4.12
CA LEU A 71 -2.64 -1.00 3.78
C LEU A 71 -3.56 -1.99 3.07
N ALA A 72 -4.75 -2.24 3.62
CA ALA A 72 -5.73 -3.10 2.99
C ALA A 72 -6.09 -2.62 1.57
N ARG A 73 -6.29 -1.31 1.39
CA ARG A 73 -6.52 -0.73 0.05
C ARG A 73 -5.33 -0.92 -0.90
N ILE A 74 -4.10 -0.81 -0.41
CA ILE A 74 -2.89 -1.04 -1.23
C ILE A 74 -2.81 -2.50 -1.67
N ASP A 75 -3.11 -3.43 -0.77
CA ASP A 75 -3.13 -4.87 -1.09
C ASP A 75 -4.20 -5.18 -2.15
N ASP A 76 -5.41 -4.65 -1.98
CA ASP A 76 -6.50 -4.78 -2.95
C ASP A 76 -6.12 -4.21 -4.32
N LEU A 77 -5.48 -3.02 -4.35
CA LEU A 77 -5.04 -2.41 -5.59
C LEU A 77 -3.93 -3.22 -6.27
N SER A 78 -3.01 -3.78 -5.49
CA SER A 78 -1.92 -4.61 -6.00
C SER A 78 -2.46 -5.89 -6.65
N ALA A 79 -3.37 -6.60 -5.96
CA ALA A 79 -4.03 -7.78 -6.51
C ALA A 79 -4.82 -7.46 -7.79
N ASN A 80 -5.53 -6.32 -7.83
CA ASN A 80 -6.26 -5.88 -9.00
C ASN A 80 -5.34 -5.53 -10.19
N LEU A 81 -4.17 -4.93 -9.91
CA LEU A 81 -3.18 -4.62 -10.95
C LEU A 81 -2.55 -5.89 -11.50
N GLU A 82 -2.20 -6.85 -10.66
CA GLU A 82 -1.67 -8.15 -11.06
C GLU A 82 -2.65 -8.89 -11.98
N ASN A 83 -3.93 -8.96 -11.61
CA ASN A 83 -4.98 -9.55 -12.45
C ASN A 83 -5.09 -8.86 -13.81
N LYS A 84 -5.07 -7.53 -13.85
CA LYS A 84 -5.13 -6.76 -15.11
C LYS A 84 -3.91 -6.99 -15.99
N ILE A 85 -2.72 -7.13 -15.39
CA ILE A 85 -1.50 -7.44 -16.13
C ILE A 85 -1.60 -8.84 -16.75
N GLU A 86 -2.08 -9.82 -15.99
CA GLU A 86 -2.28 -11.18 -16.49
C GLU A 86 -3.27 -11.22 -17.65
N GLU A 87 -4.45 -10.59 -17.49
CA GLU A 87 -5.46 -10.47 -18.54
C GLU A 87 -4.88 -9.85 -19.83
N LYS A 88 -4.17 -8.72 -19.69
CA LYS A 88 -3.54 -8.05 -20.84
C LYS A 88 -2.43 -8.87 -21.48
N THR A 89 -1.68 -9.62 -20.70
CA THR A 89 -0.62 -10.50 -21.21
C THR A 89 -1.22 -11.60 -22.07
N VAL A 90 -2.29 -12.24 -21.59
CA VAL A 90 -3.03 -13.26 -22.34
C VAL A 90 -3.65 -12.69 -23.62
N GLU A 91 -4.22 -11.47 -23.55
CA GLU A 91 -4.77 -10.79 -24.73
C GLU A 91 -3.69 -10.51 -25.79
N LEU A 92 -2.53 -9.99 -25.37
CA LEU A 92 -1.40 -9.72 -26.25
C LEU A 92 -0.87 -10.99 -26.92
N GLU A 93 -0.77 -12.10 -26.19
CA GLU A 93 -0.35 -13.38 -26.76
C GLU A 93 -1.32 -13.89 -27.82
N ARG A 94 -2.64 -13.75 -27.58
CA ARG A 94 -3.67 -14.12 -28.56
C ARG A 94 -3.57 -13.27 -29.82
N LEU A 95 -3.40 -11.96 -29.66
CA LEU A 95 -3.23 -11.04 -30.78
C LEU A 95 -1.96 -11.37 -31.58
N ASN A 96 -0.84 -11.61 -30.90
CA ASN A 96 0.42 -11.96 -31.55
C ASN A 96 0.31 -13.25 -32.38
N LYS A 97 -0.28 -14.31 -31.83
CA LYS A 97 -0.55 -15.56 -32.57
C LYS A 97 -1.40 -15.33 -33.83
N SER A 98 -2.41 -14.48 -33.73
CA SER A 98 -3.27 -14.10 -34.87
C SER A 98 -2.48 -13.34 -35.94
N LEU A 99 -1.63 -12.39 -35.56
CA LEU A 99 -0.80 -11.61 -36.47
C LEU A 99 0.20 -12.51 -37.21
N VAL A 100 0.93 -13.37 -36.50
CA VAL A 100 1.85 -14.35 -37.10
C VAL A 100 1.12 -15.24 -38.10
N GLY A 101 -0.09 -15.72 -37.77
CA GLY A 101 -0.90 -16.50 -38.70
C GLY A 101 -1.25 -15.74 -39.99
N ARG A 102 -1.58 -14.45 -39.89
CA ARG A 102 -1.85 -13.59 -41.07
C ARG A 102 -0.60 -13.37 -41.91
N GLU A 103 0.55 -13.13 -41.28
CA GLU A 103 1.83 -12.94 -41.98
C GLU A 103 2.23 -14.20 -42.77
N LEU A 104 2.12 -15.38 -42.17
CA LEU A 104 2.38 -16.65 -42.85
C LEU A 104 1.48 -16.84 -44.07
N LYS A 105 0.17 -16.54 -43.94
CA LYS A 105 -0.78 -16.59 -45.06
C LYS A 105 -0.38 -15.62 -46.17
N MET A 106 0.02 -14.39 -45.83
CA MET A 106 0.48 -13.39 -46.79
C MET A 106 1.74 -13.85 -47.54
N VAL A 107 2.70 -14.48 -46.85
CA VAL A 107 3.89 -15.05 -47.48
C VAL A 107 3.52 -16.17 -48.46
N GLY A 108 2.58 -17.04 -48.08
CA GLY A 108 2.05 -18.09 -48.96
C GLY A 108 1.44 -17.52 -50.25
N LEU A 109 0.53 -16.55 -50.10
CA LEU A 109 -0.13 -15.87 -51.23
C LEU A 109 0.88 -15.16 -52.14
N LYS A 110 1.89 -14.48 -51.57
CA LYS A 110 2.96 -13.84 -52.36
C LYS A 110 3.75 -14.86 -53.19
N LYS A 111 4.04 -16.05 -52.65
CA LYS A 111 4.72 -17.13 -53.38
C LYS A 111 3.86 -17.66 -54.53
N GLU A 112 2.56 -17.83 -54.33
CA GLU A 112 1.63 -18.27 -55.38
C GLU A 112 1.53 -17.25 -56.52
N LEU A 113 1.38 -15.96 -56.20
CA LEU A 113 1.34 -14.88 -57.18
C LEU A 113 2.61 -14.82 -58.03
N ALA A 114 3.79 -15.04 -57.43
CA ALA A 114 5.06 -15.08 -58.16
C ALA A 114 5.11 -16.24 -59.17
N LYS A 115 4.64 -17.43 -58.78
CA LYS A 115 4.56 -18.60 -59.69
C LYS A 115 3.61 -18.34 -60.87
N GLN A 116 2.47 -17.71 -60.63
CA GLN A 116 1.49 -17.41 -61.68
C GLN A 116 2.00 -16.37 -62.69
N LYS A 117 2.79 -15.37 -62.24
CA LYS A 117 3.43 -14.41 -63.14
C LYS A 117 4.50 -15.07 -64.03
N GLY A 118 5.41 -15.85 -63.45
CA GLY A 118 6.45 -16.55 -64.21
C GLY A 118 5.90 -17.56 -65.23
N ALA A 119 4.75 -18.19 -64.96
CA ALA A 119 4.10 -19.11 -65.90
C ALA A 119 3.38 -18.40 -67.07
N LYS A 120 3.03 -17.12 -66.93
CA LYS A 120 2.43 -16.32 -68.01
C LYS A 120 3.48 -15.73 -68.94
N ASP A 121 4.66 -15.38 -68.41
CA ASP A 121 5.75 -14.80 -69.20
C ASP A 121 6.50 -15.85 -70.07
N GLY A 122 6.42 -17.14 -69.72
CA GLY A 122 7.03 -18.25 -70.49
C GLY A 122 6.14 -18.88 -71.57
N LYS A 123 4.95 -18.33 -71.84
CA LYS A 123 3.99 -18.84 -72.85
C LYS A 123 3.89 -17.95 -74.12
N SER A 124 4.82 -17.03 -74.33
CA SER A 124 4.91 -16.24 -75.57
C SER A 124 5.79 -16.91 -76.61
#